data_AF-A0A7S0XK70-F1
#
_entry.id   AF-A0A7S0XK70-F1
#
_cell.length_a   1.000
_cell.length_b   1.000
_cell.length_c   1.000
_cell.angle_alpha   90.00
_cell.angle_beta   90.00
_cell.angle_gamma   90.00
#
_symmetry.space_group_name_H-M   'P 1'
#
loop_
_entity.id
_entity.type
_entity.pdbx_description
1 polymer ?
#
loop_
_entity_poly.entity_id
_entity_poly.type
_entity_poly.pdbx_seq_one_letter_code
_entity_poly.pdbx_strand_id
1 'polypeptide(L)'
;CKVKDTTPLELEKLVFLIGAKYQQWSTSFGLKVNEMHSFSESKLMDFIKGDKDVEEDSVRKLIGYNSRHISRVYPKGTRVTSDNYDPSSAWDHGSQMVALNFQTLNSAMLSNWAMFSQNGSCGFVRKPSWLCGEGADVQGAQSIVITV
;
A
#
# COMPACT_ATOMS: atom_id res chain seq x y z
N CYS A 1 17.84 -2.58 -4.64
CA CYS A 1 17.65 -2.03 -3.29
C CYS A 1 18.60 -2.77 -2.32
N LYS A 2 19.18 -2.10 -1.32
CA LYS A 2 20.02 -2.78 -0.30
C LYS A 2 19.17 -3.06 0.94
N VAL A 3 19.05 -4.33 1.31
CA VAL A 3 18.78 -4.69 2.71
C VAL A 3 19.81 -3.95 3.55
N LYS A 4 19.40 -3.27 4.64
CA LYS A 4 20.31 -2.41 5.41
C LYS A 4 21.59 -3.21 5.72
N ASP A 5 22.77 -2.61 5.50
CA ASP A 5 24.07 -3.29 5.63
C ASP A 5 24.30 -3.90 7.03
N THR A 6 23.44 -3.56 8.01
CA THR A 6 23.41 -4.11 9.38
C THR A 6 22.48 -5.32 9.56
N THR A 7 21.82 -5.81 8.52
CA THR A 7 20.88 -6.93 8.63
C THR A 7 21.65 -8.25 8.62
N PRO A 8 21.50 -9.13 9.62
CA PRO A 8 22.14 -10.43 9.61
C PRO A 8 21.75 -11.25 8.37
N LEU A 9 22.72 -11.94 7.76
CA LEU A 9 22.53 -12.74 6.54
C LEU A 9 21.44 -13.81 6.66
N GLU A 10 21.21 -14.33 7.87
CA GLU A 10 20.16 -15.30 8.15
C GLU A 10 18.77 -14.70 8.00
N LEU A 11 18.60 -13.45 8.44
CA LEU A 11 17.33 -12.71 8.32
C LEU A 11 17.07 -12.31 6.88
N GLU A 12 18.10 -11.93 6.11
CA GLU A 12 17.95 -11.55 4.70
C GLU A 12 17.30 -12.66 3.86
N LYS A 13 17.64 -13.92 4.13
CA LYS A 13 17.07 -15.09 3.43
C LYS A 13 15.58 -15.31 3.68
N LEU A 14 15.02 -14.71 4.73
CA LEU A 14 13.60 -14.82 5.09
C LEU A 14 12.75 -13.66 4.54
N VAL A 15 13.36 -12.64 3.95
CA VAL A 15 12.66 -11.44 3.48
C VAL A 15 12.16 -11.65 2.05
N PHE A 16 10.85 -11.91 1.93
CA PHE A 16 10.19 -11.88 0.61
C PHE A 16 9.98 -10.44 0.13
N LEU A 17 9.38 -9.59 0.96
CA LEU A 17 9.11 -8.19 0.65
C LEU A 17 10.23 -7.26 1.13
N ILE A 18 10.90 -6.61 0.19
CA ILE A 18 12.04 -5.73 0.46
C ILE A 18 11.56 -4.28 0.44
N GLY A 19 11.68 -3.58 1.57
CA GLY A 19 11.37 -2.16 1.63
C GLY A 19 12.34 -1.33 0.79
N ALA A 20 11.81 -0.55 -0.15
CA ALA A 20 12.56 0.42 -0.95
C ALA A 20 12.12 1.84 -0.60
N LYS A 21 13.11 2.75 -0.48
CA LYS A 21 12.81 4.18 -0.25
C LYS A 21 12.27 4.78 -1.55
N TYR A 22 11.08 5.38 -1.48
CA TYR A 22 10.54 6.16 -2.58
C TYR A 22 11.40 7.42 -2.83
N GLN A 23 11.64 7.72 -4.10
CA GLN A 23 12.31 8.95 -4.55
C GLN A 23 11.47 9.63 -5.63
N GLN A 24 11.20 8.89 -6.71
CA GLN A 24 10.40 9.32 -7.85
C GLN A 24 9.78 8.11 -8.55
N TRP A 25 8.65 8.31 -9.22
CA TRP A 25 7.90 7.24 -9.86
C TRP A 25 8.68 6.49 -10.94
N SER A 26 9.49 7.20 -11.74
CA SER A 26 10.30 6.56 -12.79
C SER A 26 11.26 5.50 -12.23
N THR A 27 11.83 5.75 -11.04
CA THR A 27 12.66 4.75 -10.34
C THR A 27 11.82 3.65 -9.72
N SER A 28 10.63 3.98 -9.21
CA SER A 28 9.71 3.00 -8.60
C SER A 28 9.24 1.94 -9.60
N PHE A 29 8.99 2.31 -10.86
CA PHE A 29 8.59 1.35 -11.89
C PHE A 29 9.72 0.39 -12.31
N GLY A 30 10.98 0.74 -12.06
CA GLY A 30 12.13 -0.12 -12.32
C GLY A 30 12.45 -1.11 -11.20
N LEU A 31 11.73 -1.05 -10.08
CA LEU A 31 11.93 -1.95 -8.93
C LEU A 31 11.47 -3.37 -9.26
N LYS A 32 12.07 -4.35 -8.59
CA LYS A 32 11.60 -5.74 -8.66
C LYS A 32 10.22 -5.86 -8.02
N VAL A 33 9.41 -6.83 -8.46
CA VAL A 33 8.04 -7.04 -7.95
C VAL A 33 7.98 -7.25 -6.44
N ASN A 34 9.03 -7.82 -5.86
CA ASN A 34 9.14 -8.07 -4.43
C ASN A 34 9.72 -6.87 -3.64
N GLU A 35 10.08 -5.76 -4.32
CA GLU A 35 10.44 -4.51 -3.68
C GLU A 35 9.18 -3.63 -3.53
N MET A 36 8.98 -3.07 -2.34
CA MET A 36 7.75 -2.35 -1.99
C MET A 36 8.04 -0.98 -1.38
N HIS A 37 7.08 -0.07 -1.51
CA HIS A 37 7.11 1.23 -0.82
C HIS A 37 6.23 1.25 0.42
N SER A 38 6.64 2.05 1.42
CA SER A 38 5.82 2.40 2.58
C SER A 38 5.63 3.91 2.61
N PHE A 39 4.37 4.35 2.69
CA PHE A 39 3.96 5.75 2.70
C PHE A 39 3.21 6.07 3.99
N SER A 40 3.48 7.23 4.57
CA SER A 40 2.58 7.77 5.59
C SER A 40 1.26 8.20 4.95
N GLU A 41 0.17 8.26 5.73
CA GLU A 41 -1.11 8.81 5.26
C GLU A 41 -0.94 10.21 4.66
N SER A 42 -0.04 11.04 5.22
CA SER A 42 0.22 12.37 4.70
C SER A 42 0.80 12.31 3.30
N LYS A 43 1.80 11.45 3.07
CA LYS A 43 2.42 11.31 1.75
C LYS A 43 1.42 10.76 0.71
N LEU A 44 0.54 9.86 1.12
CA LEU A 44 -0.58 9.42 0.27
C LEU A 44 -1.49 10.60 -0.09
N MET A 45 -1.89 11.43 0.88
CA MET A 45 -2.73 12.60 0.60
C MET A 45 -2.04 13.62 -0.31
N ASP A 46 -0.73 13.79 -0.20
CA ASP A 46 0.04 14.66 -1.10
C ASP A 46 -0.06 14.15 -2.55
N PHE A 47 0.04 12.82 -2.75
CA PHE A 47 -0.15 12.20 -4.06
C PHE A 47 -1.56 12.42 -4.63
N ILE A 48 -2.58 12.34 -3.79
CA ILE A 48 -3.99 12.49 -4.18
C ILE A 48 -4.34 13.94 -4.51
N LYS A 49 -3.87 14.88 -3.68
CA LYS A 49 -4.21 16.31 -3.82
C LYS A 49 -3.37 17.03 -4.87
N GLY A 50 -2.25 16.43 -5.30
CA GLY A 50 -1.31 17.07 -6.21
C GLY A 50 -0.64 18.29 -5.57
N ASP A 51 -0.09 18.10 -4.37
CA ASP A 51 0.67 19.17 -3.69
C ASP A 51 1.94 19.55 -4.49
N LYS A 52 2.51 20.72 -4.22
CA LYS A 52 3.58 21.35 -5.02
C LYS A 52 4.85 20.50 -5.16
N ASP A 53 5.12 19.64 -4.19
CA ASP A 53 6.33 18.80 -4.14
C ASP A 53 6.09 17.38 -4.69
N VAL A 54 4.99 17.17 -5.40
CA VAL A 54 4.59 15.89 -5.96
C VAL A 54 4.67 15.95 -7.49
N GLU A 55 5.17 14.88 -8.10
CA GLU A 55 5.24 14.78 -9.56
C GLU A 55 3.84 14.91 -10.18
N GLU A 56 3.77 15.50 -11.37
CA GLU A 56 2.55 15.50 -12.17
C GLU A 56 2.01 14.08 -12.34
N ASP A 57 0.68 13.98 -12.35
CA ASP A 57 -0.05 12.74 -12.60
C ASP A 57 0.27 11.61 -11.59
N SER A 58 0.63 12.01 -10.36
CA SER A 58 0.99 11.08 -9.28
C SER A 58 -0.14 10.11 -8.91
N VAL A 59 -1.40 10.50 -9.06
CA VAL A 59 -2.55 9.61 -8.83
C VAL A 59 -2.51 8.41 -9.77
N ARG A 60 -2.37 8.66 -11.09
CA ARG A 60 -2.29 7.58 -12.09
C ARG A 60 -1.03 6.75 -11.91
N LYS A 61 0.10 7.38 -11.57
CA LYS A 61 1.35 6.67 -11.29
C LYS A 61 1.25 5.77 -10.04
N LEU A 62 0.59 6.22 -8.98
CA LEU A 62 0.33 5.44 -7.77
C LEU A 62 -0.53 4.21 -8.09
N ILE A 63 -1.64 4.39 -8.81
CA ILE A 63 -2.51 3.28 -9.24
C ILE A 63 -1.73 2.30 -10.12
N GLY A 64 -0.96 2.83 -11.09
CA GLY A 64 -0.11 2.03 -11.96
C GLY A 64 0.94 1.23 -11.19
N TYR A 65 1.61 1.84 -10.21
CA TYR A 65 2.57 1.16 -9.34
C TYR A 65 1.87 0.04 -8.55
N ASN A 66 0.75 0.35 -7.90
CA ASN A 66 -0.03 -0.60 -7.11
C ASN A 66 -0.66 -1.73 -7.94
N SER A 67 -0.70 -1.62 -9.26
CA SER A 67 -1.14 -2.73 -10.12
C SER A 67 -0.10 -3.85 -10.21
N ARG A 68 1.20 -3.54 -10.02
CA ARG A 68 2.34 -4.45 -10.21
C ARG A 68 3.21 -4.67 -8.97
N HIS A 69 3.16 -3.73 -8.03
CA HIS A 69 3.95 -3.74 -6.80
C HIS A 69 3.04 -3.56 -5.59
N ILE A 70 3.55 -3.92 -4.41
CA ILE A 70 2.86 -3.71 -3.15
C ILE A 70 3.24 -2.34 -2.58
N SER A 71 2.27 -1.62 -2.03
CA SER A 71 2.52 -0.49 -1.16
C SER A 71 1.87 -0.68 0.20
N ARG A 72 2.53 -0.14 1.23
CA ARG A 72 2.01 -0.03 2.59
C ARG A 72 1.69 1.42 2.92
N VAL A 73 0.50 1.68 3.43
CA VAL A 73 0.09 2.98 3.97
C VAL A 73 -0.06 2.85 5.48
N TYR A 74 0.42 3.82 6.24
CA TYR A 74 0.36 3.77 7.70
C TYR A 74 0.06 5.14 8.32
N PRO A 75 -0.48 5.19 9.56
CA PRO A 75 -0.82 6.44 10.22
C PRO A 75 0.41 7.34 10.38
N LYS A 76 0.25 8.65 10.20
CA LYS A 76 1.36 9.59 10.45
C LYS A 76 1.78 9.58 11.92
N GLY A 77 3.07 9.83 12.17
CA GLY A 77 3.63 9.77 13.53
C GLY A 77 3.06 10.79 14.53
N THR A 78 2.39 11.86 14.06
CA THR A 78 1.73 12.83 14.94
C THR A 78 0.43 12.31 15.57
N ARG A 79 -0.06 11.13 15.17
CA ARG A 79 -1.19 10.44 15.79
C ARG A 79 -0.76 9.71 17.07
N VAL A 80 -0.29 10.47 18.04
CA VAL A 80 0.19 9.94 19.34
C VAL A 80 -0.91 9.27 20.16
N THR A 81 -2.18 9.63 19.91
CA THR A 81 -3.38 9.01 20.47
C THR A 81 -3.78 7.70 19.80
N SER A 82 -3.00 7.23 18.81
CA SER A 82 -3.31 6.03 18.01
C SER A 82 -4.63 6.12 17.21
N ASP A 83 -5.12 7.33 16.90
CA ASP A 83 -6.28 7.50 16.02
C ASP A 83 -5.97 7.01 14.60
N ASN A 84 -6.97 6.42 13.93
CA ASN A 84 -6.84 5.97 12.55
C ASN A 84 -7.20 7.05 11.52
N TYR A 85 -6.62 6.96 10.32
CA TYR A 85 -7.07 7.69 9.13
C TYR A 85 -8.17 6.92 8.40
N ASP A 86 -8.83 7.55 7.44
CA ASP A 86 -9.78 6.85 6.57
C ASP A 86 -9.03 5.92 5.59
N PRO A 87 -9.21 4.58 5.69
CA PRO A 87 -8.51 3.63 4.84
C PRO A 87 -8.98 3.65 3.38
N SER A 88 -10.19 4.17 3.10
CA SER A 88 -10.79 4.18 1.76
C SER A 88 -9.91 4.91 0.75
N SER A 89 -9.31 6.03 1.17
CA SER A 89 -8.40 6.80 0.33
C SER A 89 -7.19 5.99 -0.16
N ALA A 90 -6.71 5.01 0.62
CA ALA A 90 -5.63 4.14 0.20
C ALA A 90 -6.11 3.00 -0.73
N TRP A 91 -7.26 2.40 -0.41
CA TRP A 91 -7.86 1.32 -1.20
C TRP A 91 -8.32 1.78 -2.59
N ASP A 92 -8.92 2.96 -2.69
CA ASP A 92 -9.39 3.55 -3.95
C ASP A 92 -8.24 3.77 -4.95
N HIS A 93 -7.02 3.94 -4.44
CA HIS A 93 -5.79 4.10 -5.23
C HIS A 93 -4.96 2.81 -5.31
N GLY A 94 -5.57 1.67 -4.95
CA GLY A 94 -5.03 0.33 -5.14
C GLY A 94 -3.99 -0.13 -4.12
N SER A 95 -3.74 0.65 -3.06
CA SER A 95 -2.76 0.28 -2.03
C SER A 95 -3.25 -0.96 -1.28
N GLN A 96 -2.37 -1.94 -1.14
CA GLN A 96 -2.75 -3.26 -0.63
C GLN A 96 -2.63 -3.31 0.89
N MET A 97 -1.51 -2.87 1.45
CA MET A 97 -1.23 -2.98 2.89
C MET A 97 -1.64 -1.71 3.62
N VAL A 98 -2.90 -1.58 4.00
CA VAL A 98 -3.44 -0.37 4.65
C VAL A 98 -3.45 -0.59 6.16
N ALA A 99 -2.39 -0.13 6.82
CA ALA A 99 -2.15 -0.39 8.23
C ALA A 99 -2.98 0.56 9.11
N LEU A 100 -3.64 -0.01 10.11
CA LEU A 100 -4.45 0.70 11.11
C LEU A 100 -4.06 0.26 12.52
N ASN A 101 -4.31 1.11 13.50
CA ASN A 101 -4.20 0.81 14.92
C ASN A 101 -5.41 -0.03 15.37
N PHE A 102 -5.27 -1.36 15.44
CA PHE A 102 -6.34 -2.31 15.80
C PHE A 102 -6.90 -2.11 17.22
N GLN A 103 -6.09 -1.57 18.13
CA GLN A 103 -6.50 -1.24 19.49
C GLN A 103 -7.52 -0.10 19.55
N THR A 104 -7.62 0.72 18.49
CA THR A 104 -8.50 1.89 18.43
C THR A 104 -9.78 1.58 17.68
N LEU A 105 -10.86 1.32 18.40
CA LEU A 105 -12.19 1.08 17.82
C LEU A 105 -12.83 2.41 17.38
N ASN A 106 -12.67 2.77 16.12
CA ASN A 106 -13.31 3.93 15.51
C ASN A 106 -13.89 3.59 14.12
N SER A 107 -14.45 4.60 13.44
CA SER A 107 -15.09 4.41 12.12
C SER A 107 -14.17 3.73 11.09
N ALA A 108 -12.88 4.09 11.07
CA ALA A 108 -11.90 3.47 10.17
C ALA A 108 -11.72 1.96 10.46
N MET A 109 -11.70 1.57 11.74
CA MET A 109 -11.63 0.15 12.12
C MET A 109 -12.92 -0.60 11.75
N LEU A 110 -14.08 0.05 11.90
CA LEU A 110 -15.36 -0.53 11.45
C LEU A 110 -15.37 -0.74 9.93
N SER A 111 -14.88 0.24 9.14
CA SER A 111 -14.73 0.09 7.68
C SER A 111 -13.79 -1.05 7.32
N ASN A 112 -12.69 -1.21 8.07
CA ASN A 112 -11.77 -2.32 7.91
C ASN A 112 -12.44 -3.68 8.17
N TRP A 113 -13.16 -3.84 9.28
CA TRP A 113 -13.90 -5.08 9.54
C TRP A 113 -14.97 -5.36 8.48
N ALA A 114 -15.69 -4.33 8.03
CA ALA A 114 -16.67 -4.48 6.96
C ALA A 114 -16.02 -4.96 5.65
N MET A 115 -14.94 -4.30 5.21
CA MET A 115 -14.17 -4.69 4.01
C MET A 115 -13.73 -6.15 4.10
N PHE A 116 -13.10 -6.55 5.21
CA PHE A 116 -12.50 -7.88 5.37
C PHE A 116 -13.45 -8.95 5.88
N SER A 117 -14.74 -8.66 6.09
CA SER A 117 -15.78 -9.69 6.26
C SER A 117 -16.07 -10.45 4.95
N GLN A 118 -15.67 -9.86 3.82
CA GLN A 118 -15.77 -10.47 2.50
C GLN A 118 -14.78 -11.64 2.36
N ASN A 119 -14.99 -12.46 1.33
CA ASN A 119 -14.10 -13.57 0.99
C ASN A 119 -13.85 -14.53 2.17
N GLY A 120 -14.88 -14.81 2.97
CA GLY A 120 -14.81 -15.73 4.10
C GLY A 120 -13.92 -15.25 5.25
N SER A 121 -13.74 -13.94 5.42
CA SER A 121 -12.93 -13.35 6.49
C SER A 121 -11.47 -13.80 6.51
N CYS A 122 -10.90 -14.15 5.36
CA CYS A 122 -9.54 -14.66 5.27
C CYS A 122 -8.45 -13.57 5.38
N GLY A 123 -8.83 -12.29 5.46
CA GLY A 123 -7.89 -11.16 5.51
C GLY A 123 -7.40 -10.67 4.13
N PHE A 124 -7.98 -11.20 3.04
CA PHE A 124 -7.60 -10.93 1.66
C PHE A 124 -8.85 -10.62 0.83
N VAL A 125 -8.93 -9.44 0.23
CA VAL A 125 -10.03 -9.04 -0.66
C VAL A 125 -9.49 -8.65 -2.03
N ARG A 126 -10.06 -9.24 -3.09
CA ARG A 126 -9.63 -8.99 -4.47
C ARG A 126 -9.90 -7.53 -4.87
N LYS A 127 -8.91 -6.87 -5.46
CA LYS A 127 -9.09 -5.53 -6.03
C LYS A 127 -10.04 -5.56 -7.25
N PRO A 128 -10.82 -4.49 -7.46
CA PRO A 128 -11.55 -4.30 -8.72
C PRO A 128 -10.64 -4.35 -9.95
N SER A 129 -11.17 -4.81 -11.08
CA SER A 129 -10.38 -5.03 -12.31
C SER A 129 -9.65 -3.77 -12.80
N TRP A 130 -10.26 -2.59 -12.64
CA TRP A 130 -9.66 -1.32 -13.04
C TRP A 130 -8.44 -0.90 -12.19
N LEU A 131 -8.24 -1.50 -11.01
CA LEU A 131 -7.03 -1.29 -10.18
C LEU A 131 -5.95 -2.37 -10.39
N CYS A 132 -6.16 -3.27 -11.35
CA CYS A 132 -5.24 -4.35 -11.70
C CYS A 132 -4.47 -4.09 -13.02
N GLY A 133 -4.70 -2.96 -13.70
CA GLY A 133 -4.05 -2.57 -14.96
C GLY A 133 -4.83 -2.99 -16.23
N GLU A 134 -4.50 -2.40 -17.39
CA GLU A 134 -5.08 -2.79 -18.68
C GLU A 134 -4.76 -4.26 -19.00
N GLY A 135 -5.80 -5.07 -19.22
CA GLY A 135 -5.69 -6.50 -19.51
C GLY A 135 -6.00 -7.44 -18.34
N ALA A 136 -6.56 -6.98 -17.22
CA ALA A 136 -6.94 -7.85 -16.08
C ALA A 136 -8.09 -8.87 -16.35
N ASP A 137 -8.39 -9.14 -17.62
CA ASP A 137 -9.15 -10.32 -18.07
C ASP A 137 -8.25 -11.56 -18.29
N VAL A 138 -6.96 -11.48 -17.95
CA VAL A 138 -6.13 -12.69 -17.87
C VAL A 138 -6.36 -13.37 -16.52
N GLN A 139 -6.99 -14.54 -16.56
CA GLN A 139 -7.03 -15.54 -15.48
C GLN A 139 -5.61 -15.75 -14.91
N GLY A 140 -5.20 -14.98 -13.90
CA GLY A 140 -3.91 -15.18 -13.25
C GLY A 140 -3.34 -14.02 -12.43
N ALA A 141 -3.58 -12.76 -12.80
CA ALA A 141 -3.05 -11.61 -12.05
C ALA A 141 -4.08 -11.10 -11.03
N GLN A 142 -4.05 -11.67 -9.83
CA GLN A 142 -4.93 -11.29 -8.72
C GLN A 142 -4.18 -10.35 -7.77
N SER A 143 -4.45 -9.05 -7.87
CA SER A 143 -3.93 -8.09 -6.88
C SER A 143 -4.92 -7.99 -5.72
N ILE A 144 -4.42 -8.18 -4.50
CA ILE A 144 -5.24 -8.35 -3.28
C ILE A 144 -4.95 -7.21 -2.31
N VAL A 145 -5.97 -6.77 -1.57
CA VAL A 145 -5.84 -5.86 -0.43
C VAL A 145 -5.69 -6.69 0.85
N ILE A 146 -4.78 -6.29 1.73
CA ILE A 146 -4.43 -6.94 2.99
C ILE A 146 -4.45 -5.89 4.10
N THR A 147 -5.07 -6.19 5.23
CA THR A 147 -4.87 -5.36 6.43
C THR A 147 -3.80 -5.97 7.33
N VAL A 148 -2.92 -5.10 7.82
CA VAL A 148 -1.83 -5.38 8.78
C VAL A 148 -1.89 -4.41 9.95
#